data_AF-A0A354EM76-F1
#
_entry.id   AF-A0A354EM76-F1
#
_cell.length_a   1.000
_cell.length_b   1.000
_cell.length_c   1.000
_cell.angle_alpha   90.00
_cell.angle_beta   90.00
_cell.angle_gamma   90.00
#
_symmetry.space_group_name_H-M   'P 1'
#
loop_
_entity.id
_entity.type
_entity.pdbx_description
1 polymer ?
#
loop_
_entity_poly.entity_id
_entity_poly.type
_entity_poly.pdbx_seq_one_letter_code
_entity_poly.pdbx_strand_id
1 'polypeptide(L)'
;MAIFLGNLIKKIEEYPLNFYIWTSSFLSIITCRILMENWLDGMLNRTGDYFFHHASYTFVFFLLTYLIFIGLLVKNLKIKLKTAFNIMLWGYPIIIFPPLIDFILLRDTMYLSFYGIYGLAEMPIRFLTFFGDNPDFGVTYGVRFEIAMAVIALGFYGYLKTKNKIRALWLSLQVYMVLFILGTFPSWVTIISQGFLRGFMQVRDIEIVQLFFTSAKFFSRETGTYTNALSIKVSIVYSILLLGIIILGLFLYYRKQLFAFLKNSRPVQLIYHAGLLLVGAGLGILFTNIDWEFNFFNFFSFLNIIIAVLLAWLASVVFNDIFDKKIDSVTNADRPLIVKDFKESDYITIGIILFIFSILYAAMISPKVALLLVAYQALAWIYSAWPFRMKRFILLGSFISALASVSVIFAGFVLVSPLEDTTEFPKRIFWLILISLTLSLPIKDLKDIKGDRLDGVFTVPVVFGEYWGKIIIGSGIFLSYFLSVIFLNESRLLFWAIILGGASFWVVTFSAEGKKINNRNLIWFVLALVAVYVIVLGKFILF
;
A
#
# COMPACT_ATOMS: atom_id res chain seq x y z
N MET A 1 -11.60 -38.75 -25.61
CA MET A 1 -11.82 -37.46 -24.92
C MET A 1 -11.05 -37.34 -23.59
N ALA A 2 -11.14 -38.31 -22.67
CA ALA A 2 -10.46 -38.24 -21.36
C ALA A 2 -8.92 -38.17 -21.42
N ILE A 3 -8.28 -38.92 -22.34
CA ILE A 3 -6.82 -38.92 -22.54
C ILE A 3 -6.34 -37.55 -23.06
N PHE A 4 -7.05 -36.98 -24.03
CA PHE A 4 -6.75 -35.66 -24.60
C PHE A 4 -6.80 -34.55 -23.54
N LEU A 5 -7.87 -34.57 -22.72
CA LEU A 5 -8.07 -33.57 -21.67
C LEU A 5 -7.01 -33.67 -20.56
N GLY A 6 -6.61 -34.89 -20.19
CA GLY A 6 -5.51 -35.12 -19.25
C GLY A 6 -4.17 -34.61 -19.77
N ASN A 7 -3.88 -34.82 -21.06
CA ASN A 7 -2.66 -34.32 -21.69
C ASN A 7 -2.63 -32.78 -21.78
N LEU A 8 -3.76 -32.15 -22.08
CA LEU A 8 -3.87 -30.69 -22.10
C LEU A 8 -3.63 -30.08 -20.72
N ILE A 9 -4.27 -30.63 -19.69
CA ILE A 9 -4.11 -30.17 -18.30
C ILE A 9 -2.65 -30.33 -17.86
N LYS A 10 -2.01 -31.46 -18.16
CA LYS A 10 -0.60 -31.67 -17.85
C LYS A 10 0.30 -30.61 -18.51
N LYS A 11 0.05 -30.28 -19.79
CA LYS A 11 0.77 -29.20 -20.49
C LYS A 11 0.61 -27.85 -19.81
N ILE A 12 -0.60 -27.52 -19.35
CA ILE A 12 -0.87 -26.27 -18.62
C ILE A 12 -0.09 -26.26 -17.29
N GLU A 13 -0.16 -27.34 -16.52
CA GLU A 13 0.51 -27.43 -15.22
C GLU A 13 2.02 -27.30 -15.29
N GLU A 14 2.62 -27.88 -16.32
CA GLU A 14 4.06 -27.90 -16.53
C GLU A 14 4.58 -26.66 -17.27
N TYR A 15 3.69 -25.75 -17.70
CA TYR A 15 4.08 -24.54 -18.42
C TYR A 15 5.13 -23.74 -17.63
N PRO A 16 6.23 -23.28 -18.25
CA PRO A 16 7.33 -22.60 -17.58
C PRO A 16 6.98 -21.14 -17.28
N LEU A 17 5.94 -20.92 -16.46
CA LEU A 17 5.51 -19.60 -16.03
C LEU A 17 6.56 -18.96 -15.12
N ASN A 18 6.91 -17.71 -15.45
CA ASN A 18 7.70 -16.82 -14.62
C ASN A 18 6.86 -15.57 -14.27
N PHE A 19 7.36 -14.74 -13.36
CA PHE A 19 6.64 -13.56 -12.87
C PHE A 19 6.28 -12.58 -13.99
N TYR A 20 7.18 -12.33 -14.94
CA TYR A 20 6.93 -11.38 -16.04
C TYR A 20 5.85 -11.86 -16.99
N ILE A 21 5.92 -13.12 -17.42
CA ILE A 21 4.89 -13.74 -18.27
C ILE A 21 3.54 -13.71 -17.55
N TRP A 22 3.52 -14.11 -16.27
CA TRP A 22 2.28 -14.07 -15.48
C TRP A 22 1.70 -12.66 -15.40
N THR A 23 2.53 -11.66 -15.09
CA THR A 23 2.10 -10.27 -14.95
C THR A 23 1.56 -9.72 -16.27
N SER A 24 2.28 -9.93 -17.38
CA SER A 24 1.83 -9.50 -18.71
C SER A 24 0.52 -10.18 -19.09
N SER A 25 0.40 -11.50 -18.93
CA SER A 25 -0.84 -12.22 -19.24
C SER A 25 -2.01 -11.78 -18.37
N PHE A 26 -1.80 -11.61 -17.06
CA PHE A 26 -2.83 -11.14 -16.15
C PHE A 26 -3.30 -9.72 -16.53
N LEU A 27 -2.38 -8.79 -16.75
CA LEU A 27 -2.70 -7.43 -17.18
C LEU A 27 -3.41 -7.39 -18.54
N SER A 28 -3.05 -8.27 -19.48
CA SER A 28 -3.76 -8.40 -20.75
C SER A 28 -5.21 -8.84 -20.54
N ILE A 29 -5.46 -9.83 -19.67
CA ILE A 29 -6.82 -10.29 -19.37
C ILE A 29 -7.65 -9.15 -18.74
N ILE A 30 -7.09 -8.42 -17.78
CA ILE A 30 -7.74 -7.26 -17.15
C ILE A 30 -8.03 -6.16 -18.18
N THR A 31 -7.08 -5.88 -19.07
CA THR A 31 -7.25 -4.88 -20.13
C THR A 31 -8.36 -5.29 -21.08
N CYS A 32 -8.41 -6.56 -21.51
CA CYS A 32 -9.48 -7.08 -22.36
C CYS A 32 -10.85 -7.00 -21.67
N ARG A 33 -10.94 -7.26 -20.36
CA ARG A 33 -12.18 -7.10 -19.59
C ARG A 33 -12.66 -5.64 -19.62
N ILE A 34 -11.78 -4.69 -19.27
CA ILE A 34 -12.12 -3.25 -19.25
C ILE A 34 -12.49 -2.77 -20.67
N LEU A 35 -11.74 -3.19 -21.69
CA LEU A 35 -12.02 -2.85 -23.08
C LEU A 35 -13.39 -3.37 -23.52
N MET A 36 -13.74 -4.61 -23.16
CA MET A 36 -15.03 -5.20 -23.49
C MET A 36 -16.19 -4.37 -22.91
N GLU A 37 -16.12 -4.00 -21.63
CA GLU A 37 -17.16 -3.19 -20.98
C GLU A 37 -17.32 -1.82 -21.65
N ASN A 38 -16.21 -1.13 -21.92
CA ASN A 38 -16.29 0.19 -22.55
C ASN A 38 -16.70 0.12 -24.03
N TRP A 39 -16.32 -0.95 -24.74
CA TRP A 39 -16.72 -1.15 -26.13
C TRP A 39 -18.21 -1.43 -26.27
N LEU A 40 -18.77 -2.30 -25.42
CA LEU A 40 -20.20 -2.64 -25.42
C LEU A 40 -21.08 -1.45 -25.01
N ASP A 41 -20.57 -0.56 -24.16
CA ASP A 41 -21.21 0.73 -23.86
C ASP A 41 -21.08 1.75 -25.01
N GLY A 42 -20.42 1.43 -26.13
CA GLY A 42 -20.25 2.32 -27.26
C GLY A 42 -19.14 3.37 -27.10
N MET A 43 -18.16 3.12 -26.22
CA MET A 43 -17.04 4.02 -25.92
C MET A 43 -17.50 5.43 -25.52
N LEU A 44 -18.52 5.49 -24.64
CA LEU A 44 -19.04 6.74 -24.10
C LEU A 44 -17.91 7.64 -23.60
N ASN A 45 -18.05 8.94 -23.84
CA ASN A 45 -17.09 9.91 -23.33
C ASN A 45 -17.17 9.97 -21.80
N ARG A 46 -16.11 9.49 -21.14
CA ARG A 46 -15.98 9.45 -19.67
C ARG A 46 -14.70 10.16 -19.25
N THR A 47 -14.67 10.68 -18.04
CA THR A 47 -13.49 11.39 -17.52
C THR A 47 -12.33 10.42 -17.29
N GLY A 48 -11.09 10.92 -17.37
CA GLY A 48 -9.90 10.11 -17.04
C GLY A 48 -9.94 9.57 -15.60
N ASP A 49 -10.57 10.32 -14.69
CA ASP A 49 -10.81 9.91 -13.31
C ASP A 49 -11.66 8.65 -13.21
N TYR A 50 -12.80 8.63 -13.92
CA TYR A 50 -13.66 7.45 -14.00
C TYR A 50 -12.88 6.24 -14.49
N PHE A 51 -12.12 6.38 -15.58
CA PHE A 51 -11.34 5.27 -16.15
C PHE A 51 -10.31 4.75 -15.16
N PHE A 52 -9.60 5.64 -14.46
CA PHE A 52 -8.59 5.25 -13.48
C PHE A 52 -9.21 4.45 -12.32
N HIS A 53 -10.30 4.94 -11.73
CA HIS A 53 -10.95 4.26 -10.61
C HIS A 53 -11.60 2.94 -11.02
N HIS A 54 -12.24 2.90 -12.20
CA HIS A 54 -12.78 1.67 -12.76
C HIS A 54 -11.68 0.63 -13.02
N ALA A 55 -10.57 1.04 -13.65
CA ALA A 55 -9.45 0.14 -13.91
C ALA A 55 -8.77 -0.36 -12.62
N SER A 56 -8.58 0.53 -11.64
CA SER A 56 -7.98 0.21 -10.35
C SER A 56 -8.86 -0.76 -9.56
N TYR A 57 -10.17 -0.50 -9.49
CA TYR A 57 -11.14 -1.39 -8.90
C TYR A 57 -11.09 -2.79 -9.54
N THR A 58 -11.18 -2.86 -10.86
CA THR A 58 -11.15 -4.11 -11.62
C THR A 58 -9.86 -4.88 -11.39
N PHE A 59 -8.70 -4.21 -11.43
CA PHE A 59 -7.41 -4.82 -11.15
C PHE A 59 -7.32 -5.38 -9.74
N VAL A 60 -7.66 -4.59 -8.72
CA VAL A 60 -7.55 -5.00 -7.31
C VAL A 60 -8.52 -6.12 -6.98
N PHE A 61 -9.78 -6.04 -7.44
CA PHE A 61 -10.78 -7.08 -7.25
C PHE A 61 -10.33 -8.41 -7.83
N PHE A 62 -9.97 -8.42 -9.11
CA PHE A 62 -9.59 -9.65 -9.79
C PHE A 62 -8.22 -10.17 -9.34
N LEU A 63 -7.31 -9.34 -8.84
CA LEU A 63 -6.07 -9.84 -8.25
C LEU A 63 -6.34 -10.50 -6.89
N LEU A 64 -7.23 -9.91 -6.07
CA LEU A 64 -7.64 -10.46 -4.79
C LEU A 64 -8.30 -11.84 -4.96
N THR A 65 -9.29 -11.95 -5.85
CA THR A 65 -10.00 -13.21 -6.14
C THR A 65 -9.02 -14.28 -6.66
N TYR A 66 -8.12 -13.90 -7.57
CA TYR A 66 -7.09 -14.78 -8.12
C TYR A 66 -6.23 -15.38 -7.00
N LEU A 67 -5.69 -14.55 -6.10
CA LEU A 67 -4.83 -15.01 -5.00
C LEU A 67 -5.58 -15.87 -3.97
N ILE A 68 -6.85 -15.58 -3.68
CA ILE A 68 -7.68 -16.43 -2.81
C ILE A 68 -7.83 -17.83 -3.43
N PHE A 69 -8.11 -17.92 -4.73
CA PHE A 69 -8.26 -19.20 -5.41
C PHE A 69 -6.96 -19.98 -5.51
N ILE A 70 -5.82 -19.32 -5.68
CA ILE A 70 -4.50 -19.97 -5.55
C ILE A 70 -4.37 -20.64 -4.19
N GLY A 71 -4.72 -19.93 -3.11
CA GLY A 71 -4.70 -20.48 -1.75
C GLY A 71 -5.61 -21.70 -1.59
N LEU A 72 -6.84 -21.64 -2.11
CA LEU A 72 -7.80 -22.75 -2.07
C LEU A 72 -7.30 -23.97 -2.84
N LEU A 73 -6.76 -23.79 -4.04
CA LEU A 73 -6.27 -24.89 -4.87
C LEU A 73 -5.07 -25.58 -4.23
N VAL A 74 -4.08 -24.81 -3.75
CA VAL A 74 -2.90 -25.39 -3.09
C VAL A 74 -3.32 -26.15 -1.82
N LYS A 75 -4.20 -25.57 -1.00
CA LYS A 75 -4.66 -26.20 0.25
C LYS A 75 -5.44 -27.50 0.01
N ASN A 76 -6.44 -27.47 -0.86
CA ASN A 76 -7.35 -28.61 -1.05
C ASN A 76 -6.75 -29.70 -1.94
N LEU A 77 -5.95 -29.33 -2.95
CA LEU A 77 -5.40 -30.27 -3.92
C LEU A 77 -3.96 -30.69 -3.63
N LYS A 78 -3.30 -30.05 -2.65
CA LYS A 78 -1.89 -30.30 -2.28
C LYS A 78 -0.93 -30.21 -3.48
N ILE A 79 -1.23 -29.30 -4.40
CA ILE A 79 -0.40 -29.04 -5.59
C ILE A 79 0.66 -27.97 -5.31
N LYS A 80 1.71 -27.91 -6.14
CA LYS A 80 2.73 -26.86 -6.04
C LYS A 80 2.13 -25.49 -6.37
N LEU A 81 2.63 -24.43 -5.72
CA LEU A 81 2.18 -23.05 -5.93
C LEU A 81 2.21 -22.65 -7.42
N LYS A 82 3.33 -22.92 -8.10
CA LYS A 82 3.49 -22.67 -9.55
C LYS A 82 2.39 -23.32 -10.40
N THR A 83 2.01 -24.56 -10.07
CA THR A 83 0.95 -25.30 -10.76
C THR A 83 -0.41 -24.62 -10.57
N ALA A 84 -0.71 -24.13 -9.37
CA ALA A 84 -1.94 -23.37 -9.12
C ALA A 84 -1.96 -22.07 -9.93
N PHE A 85 -0.84 -21.33 -9.99
CA PHE A 85 -0.72 -20.12 -10.82
C PHE A 85 -0.96 -20.41 -12.30
N ASN A 86 -0.40 -21.50 -12.83
CA ASN A 86 -0.65 -21.92 -14.21
C ASN A 86 -2.13 -22.18 -14.48
N ILE A 87 -2.76 -23.05 -13.68
CA ILE A 87 -4.17 -23.43 -13.87
C ILE A 87 -5.07 -22.21 -13.76
N MET A 88 -4.86 -21.38 -12.75
CA MET A 88 -5.63 -20.16 -12.55
C MET A 88 -5.47 -19.19 -13.72
N LEU A 89 -4.24 -18.94 -14.19
CA LEU A 89 -3.99 -18.01 -15.30
C LEU A 89 -4.70 -18.45 -16.59
N TRP A 90 -4.70 -19.74 -16.90
CA TRP A 90 -5.36 -20.28 -18.09
C TRP A 90 -6.89 -20.32 -17.99
N GLY A 91 -7.44 -20.48 -16.78
CA GLY A 91 -8.89 -20.41 -16.56
C GLY A 91 -9.44 -18.99 -16.47
N TYR A 92 -8.59 -18.02 -16.14
CA TYR A 92 -9.00 -16.65 -15.86
C TYR A 92 -9.61 -15.83 -17.01
N PRO A 93 -9.33 -16.09 -18.30
CA PRO A 93 -10.01 -15.37 -19.40
C PRO A 93 -11.54 -15.44 -19.35
N ILE A 94 -12.10 -16.35 -18.54
CA ILE A 94 -13.54 -16.41 -18.29
C ILE A 94 -14.14 -15.07 -17.83
N ILE A 95 -13.35 -14.25 -17.13
CA ILE A 95 -13.83 -12.95 -16.65
C ILE A 95 -14.16 -11.98 -17.78
N ILE A 96 -13.80 -12.25 -19.04
CA ILE A 96 -14.09 -11.34 -20.17
C ILE A 96 -15.54 -11.51 -20.68
N PHE A 97 -16.17 -12.66 -20.44
CA PHE A 97 -17.48 -13.00 -21.01
C PHE A 97 -18.71 -12.37 -20.36
N PRO A 98 -18.77 -12.04 -19.05
CA PRO A 98 -19.98 -11.51 -18.43
C PRO A 98 -20.59 -10.30 -19.16
N PRO A 99 -19.83 -9.23 -19.49
CA PRO A 99 -20.40 -8.08 -20.18
C PRO A 99 -20.99 -8.45 -21.54
N LEU A 100 -20.34 -9.38 -22.26
CA LEU A 100 -20.82 -9.86 -23.57
C LEU A 100 -22.13 -10.64 -23.44
N ILE A 101 -22.23 -11.51 -22.44
CA ILE A 101 -23.45 -12.31 -22.20
C ILE A 101 -24.60 -11.37 -21.81
N ASP A 102 -24.35 -10.43 -20.91
CA ASP A 102 -25.34 -9.45 -20.49
C ASP A 102 -25.81 -8.60 -21.67
N PHE A 103 -24.90 -8.10 -22.49
CA PHE A 103 -25.24 -7.33 -23.69
C PHE A 103 -26.15 -8.12 -24.66
N ILE A 104 -25.87 -9.40 -24.89
CA ILE A 104 -26.67 -10.26 -25.79
C ILE A 104 -28.08 -10.52 -25.23
N LEU A 105 -28.18 -10.74 -23.92
CA LEU A 105 -29.43 -11.14 -23.26
C LEU A 105 -30.32 -9.95 -22.88
N LEU A 106 -29.72 -8.85 -22.45
CA LEU A 106 -30.41 -7.69 -21.87
C LEU A 106 -30.61 -6.52 -22.84
N ARG A 107 -29.93 -6.56 -24.00
CA ARG A 107 -30.02 -5.72 -25.22
C ARG A 107 -30.12 -4.19 -25.02
N ASP A 108 -31.21 -3.67 -24.45
CA ASP A 108 -31.49 -2.23 -24.30
C ASP A 108 -31.77 -1.79 -22.84
N THR A 109 -31.70 -2.71 -21.88
CA THR A 109 -31.85 -2.37 -20.45
C THR A 109 -30.53 -1.90 -19.86
N MET A 110 -30.56 -0.83 -19.05
CA MET A 110 -29.37 -0.36 -18.33
C MET A 110 -28.95 -1.44 -17.31
N TYR A 111 -27.97 -2.26 -17.66
CA TYR A 111 -27.46 -3.28 -16.76
C TYR A 111 -26.37 -2.69 -15.85
N LEU A 112 -26.72 -2.50 -14.58
CA LEU A 112 -25.75 -2.17 -13.53
C LEU A 112 -25.19 -3.48 -12.96
N SER A 113 -24.22 -4.07 -13.65
CA SER A 113 -23.53 -5.29 -13.20
C SER A 113 -22.50 -4.93 -12.13
N PHE A 114 -22.79 -5.23 -10.87
CA PHE A 114 -21.88 -4.89 -9.76
C PHE A 114 -21.90 -5.93 -8.65
N TYR A 115 -22.91 -5.87 -7.78
CA TYR A 115 -22.98 -6.62 -6.53
C TYR A 115 -24.43 -6.94 -6.17
N GLY A 116 -24.63 -8.06 -5.50
CA GLY A 116 -25.87 -8.40 -4.82
C GLY A 116 -26.04 -7.56 -3.57
N ILE A 117 -27.16 -6.84 -3.50
CA ILE A 117 -27.51 -5.94 -2.40
C ILE A 117 -28.60 -6.61 -1.58
N TYR A 118 -28.19 -7.30 -0.51
CA TYR A 118 -29.09 -8.06 0.35
C TYR A 118 -28.85 -7.75 1.82
N GLY A 119 -29.91 -7.69 2.63
CA GLY A 119 -29.82 -7.67 4.08
C GLY A 119 -29.41 -9.04 4.65
N LEU A 120 -29.01 -9.08 5.94
CA LEU A 120 -28.50 -10.31 6.56
C LEU A 120 -29.51 -11.46 6.55
N ALA A 121 -30.79 -11.17 6.74
CA ALA A 121 -31.86 -12.16 6.76
C ALA A 121 -32.08 -12.85 5.39
N GLU A 122 -31.77 -12.16 4.29
CA GLU A 122 -31.91 -12.69 2.93
C GLU A 122 -30.70 -13.50 2.48
N MET A 123 -29.53 -13.33 3.11
CA MET A 123 -28.29 -14.00 2.67
C MET A 123 -28.41 -15.51 2.50
N PRO A 124 -29.02 -16.28 3.44
CA PRO A 124 -29.13 -17.73 3.29
C PRO A 124 -29.97 -18.14 2.08
N ILE A 125 -31.11 -17.47 1.87
CA ILE A 125 -31.97 -17.79 0.73
C ILE A 125 -31.29 -17.42 -0.59
N ARG A 126 -30.66 -16.25 -0.68
CA ARG A 126 -29.89 -15.82 -1.87
C ARG A 126 -28.71 -16.73 -2.16
N PHE A 127 -28.05 -17.26 -1.13
CA PHE A 127 -26.99 -18.25 -1.29
C PHE A 127 -27.51 -19.56 -1.88
N LEU A 128 -28.65 -20.05 -1.39
CA LEU A 128 -29.24 -21.31 -1.88
C LEU A 128 -29.88 -21.19 -3.26
N THR A 129 -30.40 -20.02 -3.61
CA THR A 129 -31.06 -19.75 -4.90
C THR A 129 -30.13 -19.12 -5.95
N PHE A 130 -28.81 -19.20 -5.75
CA PHE A 130 -27.81 -18.67 -6.71
C PHE A 130 -28.07 -17.20 -7.08
N PHE A 131 -28.12 -16.35 -6.05
CA PHE A 131 -28.43 -14.91 -6.09
C PHE A 131 -29.92 -14.58 -6.33
N GLY A 132 -30.83 -15.56 -6.31
CA GLY A 132 -32.28 -15.38 -6.36
C GLY A 132 -32.84 -15.04 -7.74
N ASP A 133 -34.12 -14.68 -7.81
CA ASP A 133 -34.88 -14.82 -9.06
C ASP A 133 -34.89 -13.58 -9.97
N ASN A 134 -34.25 -12.47 -9.56
CA ASN A 134 -34.19 -11.24 -10.36
C ASN A 134 -32.73 -10.95 -10.81
N PRO A 135 -32.30 -11.51 -11.95
CA PRO A 135 -30.97 -11.31 -12.54
C PRO A 135 -30.85 -10.00 -13.33
N ASP A 136 -31.89 -9.16 -13.40
CA ASP A 136 -31.85 -7.94 -14.20
C ASP A 136 -31.17 -6.78 -13.44
N PHE A 137 -30.95 -6.92 -12.13
CA PHE A 137 -30.29 -5.92 -11.28
C PHE A 137 -29.29 -6.56 -10.29
N GLY A 138 -28.09 -6.00 -10.17
CA GLY A 138 -27.05 -6.48 -9.25
C GLY A 138 -26.18 -7.59 -9.86
N VAL A 139 -26.45 -8.85 -9.51
CA VAL A 139 -25.71 -10.02 -10.03
C VAL A 139 -26.41 -10.55 -11.28
N THR A 140 -25.92 -10.08 -12.42
CA THR A 140 -26.51 -10.29 -13.75
C THR A 140 -26.35 -11.72 -14.29
N TYR A 141 -27.03 -12.05 -15.39
CA TYR A 141 -26.91 -13.35 -16.06
C TYR A 141 -25.47 -13.70 -16.42
N GLY A 142 -24.71 -12.75 -16.95
CA GLY A 142 -23.31 -12.90 -17.31
C GLY A 142 -22.43 -13.21 -16.11
N VAL A 143 -22.62 -12.51 -14.99
CA VAL A 143 -21.87 -12.76 -13.75
C VAL A 143 -22.23 -14.11 -13.15
N ARG A 144 -23.52 -14.47 -13.16
CA ARG A 144 -24.00 -15.81 -12.74
C ARG A 144 -23.38 -16.92 -13.58
N PHE A 145 -23.30 -16.73 -14.89
CA PHE A 145 -22.64 -17.66 -15.79
C PHE A 145 -21.16 -17.83 -15.45
N GLU A 146 -20.43 -16.72 -15.25
CA GLU A 146 -19.02 -16.77 -14.83
C GLU A 146 -18.85 -17.55 -13.53
N ILE A 147 -19.66 -17.25 -12.51
CA ILE A 147 -19.59 -17.93 -11.21
C ILE A 147 -19.86 -19.44 -11.38
N ALA A 148 -20.91 -19.82 -12.10
CA ALA A 148 -21.26 -21.21 -12.32
C ALA A 148 -20.13 -21.97 -13.03
N MET A 149 -19.58 -21.37 -14.09
CA MET A 149 -18.48 -21.96 -14.84
C MET A 149 -17.19 -22.05 -14.04
N ALA A 150 -16.86 -21.05 -13.21
CA ALA A 150 -15.71 -21.10 -12.31
C ALA A 150 -15.85 -22.23 -11.27
N VAL A 151 -17.04 -22.38 -10.67
CA VAL A 151 -17.35 -23.43 -9.70
C VAL A 151 -17.25 -24.83 -10.32
N ILE A 152 -17.80 -25.00 -11.53
CA ILE A 152 -17.75 -26.27 -12.27
C ILE A 152 -16.31 -26.58 -12.70
N ALA A 153 -15.60 -25.62 -13.28
CA ALA A 153 -14.24 -25.83 -13.79
C ALA A 153 -13.26 -26.18 -12.68
N LEU A 154 -13.27 -25.45 -11.56
CA LEU A 154 -12.39 -25.72 -10.42
C LEU A 154 -12.78 -27.01 -9.69
N GLY A 155 -14.07 -27.32 -9.58
CA GLY A 155 -14.55 -28.60 -9.07
C GLY A 155 -14.08 -29.78 -9.91
N PHE A 156 -14.26 -29.68 -11.23
CA PHE A 156 -13.85 -30.69 -12.18
C PHE A 156 -12.33 -30.89 -12.17
N TYR A 157 -11.55 -29.80 -12.15
CA TYR A 157 -10.10 -29.88 -11.97
C TYR A 157 -9.72 -30.56 -10.64
N GLY A 158 -10.43 -30.24 -9.55
CA GLY A 158 -10.25 -30.90 -8.25
C GLY A 158 -10.53 -32.40 -8.30
N TYR A 159 -11.57 -32.83 -9.02
CA TYR A 159 -11.86 -34.24 -9.26
C TYR A 159 -10.76 -34.90 -10.10
N LEU A 160 -10.30 -34.26 -11.17
CA LEU A 160 -9.24 -34.80 -12.01
C LEU A 160 -7.95 -35.02 -11.24
N LYS A 161 -7.63 -34.11 -10.31
CA LYS A 161 -6.43 -34.19 -9.47
C LYS A 161 -6.51 -35.22 -8.36
N THR A 162 -7.64 -35.29 -7.68
CA THR A 162 -7.78 -36.11 -6.47
C THR A 162 -8.45 -37.45 -6.71
N LYS A 163 -9.13 -37.62 -7.85
CA LYS A 163 -10.06 -38.73 -8.17
C LYS A 163 -11.13 -38.94 -7.09
N ASN A 164 -11.38 -37.94 -6.26
CA ASN A 164 -12.30 -38.00 -5.13
C ASN A 164 -13.44 -36.99 -5.32
N LYS A 165 -14.67 -37.51 -5.45
CA LYS A 165 -15.87 -36.70 -5.69
C LYS A 165 -16.19 -35.76 -4.52
N ILE A 166 -15.97 -36.19 -3.28
CA ILE A 166 -16.25 -35.39 -2.07
C ILE A 166 -15.30 -34.20 -2.00
N ARG A 167 -13.99 -34.42 -2.25
CA ARG A 167 -13.01 -33.33 -2.27
C ARG A 167 -13.29 -32.32 -3.39
N ALA A 168 -13.71 -32.80 -4.55
CA ALA A 168 -14.11 -31.95 -5.67
C ALA A 168 -15.34 -31.09 -5.33
N LEU A 169 -16.39 -31.71 -4.79
CA LEU A 169 -17.61 -31.01 -4.39
C LEU A 169 -17.33 -29.98 -3.29
N TRP A 170 -16.48 -30.32 -2.33
CA TRP A 170 -16.06 -29.40 -1.28
C TRP A 170 -15.29 -28.19 -1.82
N LEU A 171 -14.39 -28.40 -2.80
CA LEU A 171 -13.70 -27.30 -3.48
C LEU A 171 -14.70 -26.42 -4.24
N SER A 172 -15.64 -27.00 -4.98
CA SER A 172 -16.70 -26.25 -5.67
C SER A 172 -17.52 -25.39 -4.69
N LEU A 173 -17.90 -25.95 -3.54
CA LEU A 173 -18.65 -25.22 -2.51
C LEU A 173 -17.83 -24.05 -1.94
N GLN A 174 -16.54 -24.25 -1.68
CA GLN A 174 -15.66 -23.16 -1.21
C GLN A 174 -15.49 -22.05 -2.24
N VAL A 175 -15.31 -22.42 -3.52
CA VAL A 175 -15.22 -21.46 -4.63
C VAL A 175 -16.52 -20.65 -4.71
N TYR A 176 -17.66 -21.32 -4.67
CA TYR A 176 -18.96 -20.65 -4.67
C TYR A 176 -19.14 -19.72 -3.47
N MET A 177 -18.78 -20.17 -2.27
CA MET A 177 -18.86 -19.36 -1.05
C MET A 177 -18.01 -18.09 -1.14
N VAL A 178 -16.77 -18.20 -1.65
CA VAL A 178 -15.91 -17.03 -1.86
C VAL A 178 -16.53 -16.07 -2.88
N LEU A 179 -17.00 -16.57 -4.03
CA LEU A 179 -17.63 -15.74 -5.06
C LEU A 179 -18.94 -15.11 -4.58
N PHE A 180 -19.70 -15.80 -3.74
CA PHE A 180 -20.90 -15.25 -3.13
C PHE A 180 -20.58 -14.11 -2.16
N ILE A 181 -19.61 -14.30 -1.26
CA ILE A 181 -19.17 -13.26 -0.32
C ILE A 181 -18.64 -12.04 -1.08
N LEU A 182 -17.83 -12.26 -2.11
CA LEU A 182 -17.30 -11.19 -2.94
C LEU A 182 -18.42 -10.53 -3.76
N GLY A 183 -19.30 -11.30 -4.39
CA GLY A 183 -20.45 -10.80 -5.14
C GLY A 183 -21.51 -10.10 -4.27
N THR A 184 -21.46 -10.22 -2.95
CA THR A 184 -22.32 -9.51 -1.98
C THR A 184 -21.53 -8.60 -1.04
N PHE A 185 -20.33 -8.19 -1.46
CA PHE A 185 -19.39 -7.49 -0.59
C PHE A 185 -19.92 -6.18 0.03
N PRO A 186 -20.60 -5.28 -0.72
CA PRO A 186 -21.21 -4.08 -0.13
C PRO A 186 -22.16 -4.37 1.03
N SER A 187 -22.94 -5.46 0.94
CA SER A 187 -23.80 -5.89 2.03
C SER A 187 -23.00 -6.24 3.28
N TRP A 188 -21.97 -7.08 3.17
CA TRP A 188 -21.15 -7.48 4.32
C TRP A 188 -20.50 -6.29 5.01
N VAL A 189 -19.93 -5.35 4.24
CA VAL A 189 -19.31 -4.15 4.80
C VAL A 189 -20.34 -3.26 5.50
N THR A 190 -21.52 -3.06 4.91
CA THR A 190 -22.57 -2.24 5.52
C THR A 190 -23.11 -2.89 6.81
N ILE A 191 -23.35 -4.20 6.78
CA ILE A 191 -23.82 -4.97 7.94
C ILE A 191 -22.80 -4.90 9.07
N ILE A 192 -21.51 -5.06 8.78
CA ILE A 192 -20.45 -4.99 9.81
C ILE A 192 -20.29 -3.57 10.35
N SER A 193 -20.26 -2.57 9.47
CA SER A 193 -19.99 -1.18 9.88
C SER A 193 -21.16 -0.53 10.60
N GLN A 194 -22.40 -0.76 10.16
CA GLN A 194 -23.60 -0.14 10.73
C GLN A 194 -24.36 -1.06 11.69
N GLY A 195 -24.14 -2.38 11.64
CA GLY A 195 -24.88 -3.35 12.43
C GLY A 195 -24.66 -3.22 13.95
N PHE A 196 -23.51 -2.72 14.39
CA PHE A 196 -23.29 -2.41 15.81
C PHE A 196 -24.15 -1.25 16.33
N LEU A 197 -24.50 -0.29 15.47
CA LEU A 197 -25.29 0.88 15.83
C LEU A 197 -26.80 0.64 15.61
N ARG A 198 -27.16 0.00 14.50
CA ARG A 198 -28.56 -0.21 14.08
C ARG A 198 -29.11 -1.59 14.42
N GLY A 199 -28.25 -2.55 14.76
CA GLY A 199 -28.59 -3.98 14.84
C GLY A 199 -28.38 -4.69 13.50
N PHE A 200 -27.65 -5.80 13.50
CA PHE A 200 -27.25 -6.53 12.29
C PHE A 200 -28.41 -6.97 11.38
N MET A 201 -29.54 -7.35 11.96
CA MET A 201 -30.74 -7.76 11.21
C MET A 201 -31.56 -6.58 10.67
N GLN A 202 -31.28 -5.35 11.12
CA GLN A 202 -32.05 -4.15 10.73
C GLN A 202 -31.45 -3.44 9.51
N VAL A 203 -30.22 -3.79 9.10
CA VAL A 203 -29.57 -3.25 7.90
C VAL A 203 -30.27 -3.80 6.67
N ARG A 204 -30.87 -2.93 5.87
CA ARG A 204 -31.60 -3.26 4.63
C ARG A 204 -30.79 -2.84 3.40
N ASP A 205 -31.38 -3.10 2.25
CA ASP A 205 -30.88 -2.70 0.93
C ASP A 205 -30.63 -1.19 0.80
N ILE A 206 -31.52 -0.36 1.34
CA ILE A 206 -31.39 1.09 1.24
C ILE A 206 -30.14 1.63 1.96
N GLU A 207 -29.76 1.08 3.12
CA GLU A 207 -28.53 1.46 3.81
C GLU A 207 -27.28 1.09 3.01
N ILE A 208 -27.32 -0.06 2.32
CA ILE A 208 -26.20 -0.54 1.50
C ILE A 208 -26.03 0.38 0.28
N VAL A 209 -27.14 0.72 -0.38
CA VAL A 209 -27.16 1.69 -1.48
C VAL A 209 -26.65 3.05 -1.01
N GLN A 210 -27.15 3.54 0.12
CA GLN A 210 -26.70 4.79 0.72
C GLN A 210 -25.20 4.76 1.03
N LEU A 211 -24.67 3.68 1.59
CA LEU A 211 -23.26 3.61 1.97
C LEU A 211 -22.34 3.56 0.74
N PHE A 212 -22.67 2.78 -0.29
CA PHE A 212 -21.74 2.50 -1.39
C PHE A 212 -21.98 3.30 -2.67
N PHE A 213 -23.23 3.65 -2.98
CA PHE A 213 -23.56 4.23 -4.28
C PHE A 213 -23.64 5.74 -4.22
N THR A 214 -24.01 6.34 -3.08
CA THR A 214 -24.05 7.80 -2.95
C THR A 214 -22.67 8.42 -3.09
N SER A 215 -22.60 9.59 -3.70
CA SER A 215 -21.37 10.38 -3.69
C SER A 215 -21.03 10.78 -2.26
N ALA A 216 -19.75 10.75 -1.92
CA ALA A 216 -19.24 11.16 -0.63
C ALA A 216 -18.02 12.07 -0.82
N LYS A 217 -17.74 12.90 0.18
CA LYS A 217 -16.46 13.58 0.30
C LYS A 217 -15.49 12.68 1.06
N PHE A 218 -14.42 12.26 0.40
CA PHE A 218 -13.29 11.59 1.04
C PHE A 218 -12.16 12.59 1.20
N PHE A 219 -11.91 12.96 2.46
CA PHE A 219 -11.09 14.12 2.77
C PHE A 219 -11.57 15.35 1.99
N SER A 220 -10.73 15.98 1.20
CA SER A 220 -11.07 17.13 0.37
C SER A 220 -11.70 16.78 -0.99
N ARG A 221 -11.79 15.49 -1.34
CA ARG A 221 -12.17 15.05 -2.69
C ARG A 221 -13.59 14.53 -2.76
N GLU A 222 -14.34 14.97 -3.77
CA GLU A 222 -15.65 14.39 -4.10
C GLU A 222 -15.48 13.15 -4.99
N THR A 223 -16.22 12.09 -4.69
CA THR A 223 -16.17 10.83 -5.45
C THR A 223 -16.77 10.91 -6.86
N GLY A 224 -17.36 12.05 -7.25
CA GLY A 224 -18.04 12.20 -8.53
C GLY A 224 -19.34 11.39 -8.62
N THR A 225 -19.59 10.76 -9.77
CA THR A 225 -20.83 10.02 -10.08
C THR A 225 -21.02 8.76 -9.22
N TYR A 226 -22.24 8.22 -9.16
CA TYR A 226 -22.57 7.03 -8.36
C TYR A 226 -21.71 5.79 -8.71
N THR A 227 -21.39 5.56 -9.99
CA THR A 227 -20.53 4.45 -10.44
C THR A 227 -19.07 4.62 -10.01
N ASN A 228 -18.59 5.86 -9.99
CA ASN A 228 -17.26 6.19 -9.50
C ASN A 228 -17.18 6.03 -7.98
N ALA A 229 -18.23 6.46 -7.25
CA ALA A 229 -18.32 6.31 -5.80
C ALA A 229 -18.22 4.85 -5.34
N LEU A 230 -18.95 3.93 -6.00
CA LEU A 230 -18.86 2.50 -5.71
C LEU A 230 -17.43 1.96 -5.95
N SER A 231 -16.86 2.25 -7.12
CA SER A 231 -15.52 1.78 -7.51
C SER A 231 -14.46 2.25 -6.51
N ILE A 232 -14.51 3.52 -6.11
CA ILE A 232 -13.61 4.09 -5.09
C ILE A 232 -13.82 3.38 -3.75
N LYS A 233 -15.05 3.35 -3.22
CA LYS A 233 -15.37 2.79 -1.90
C LYS A 233 -14.97 1.32 -1.77
N VAL A 234 -15.26 0.51 -2.78
CA VAL A 234 -14.91 -0.91 -2.77
C VAL A 234 -13.40 -1.10 -2.88
N SER A 235 -12.74 -0.36 -3.78
CA SER A 235 -11.30 -0.49 -3.99
C SER A 235 -10.47 -0.10 -2.76
N ILE A 236 -10.93 0.86 -1.95
CA ILE A 236 -10.34 1.22 -0.65
C ILE A 236 -10.30 0.03 0.31
N VAL A 237 -11.35 -0.79 0.36
CA VAL A 237 -11.37 -1.94 1.27
C VAL A 237 -10.62 -3.13 0.66
N TYR A 238 -10.79 -3.38 -0.64
CA TYR A 238 -10.12 -4.49 -1.33
C TYR A 238 -8.61 -4.35 -1.38
N SER A 239 -8.07 -3.13 -1.47
CA SER A 239 -6.62 -2.90 -1.40
C SER A 239 -6.03 -3.39 -0.07
N ILE A 240 -6.70 -3.14 1.05
CA ILE A 240 -6.25 -3.64 2.37
C ILE A 240 -6.36 -5.16 2.47
N LEU A 241 -7.46 -5.75 1.98
CA LEU A 241 -7.61 -7.21 1.90
C LEU A 241 -6.56 -7.85 0.99
N LEU A 242 -6.21 -7.18 -0.12
CA LEU A 242 -5.20 -7.61 -1.07
C LEU A 242 -3.81 -7.61 -0.43
N LEU A 243 -3.44 -6.58 0.30
CA LEU A 243 -2.19 -6.58 1.06
C LEU A 243 -2.18 -7.71 2.09
N GLY A 244 -3.28 -7.92 2.80
CA GLY A 244 -3.44 -9.00 3.78
C GLY A 244 -3.24 -10.38 3.17
N ILE A 245 -3.85 -10.67 2.01
CA ILE A 245 -3.70 -11.98 1.35
C ILE A 245 -2.29 -12.19 0.81
N ILE A 246 -1.63 -11.13 0.33
CA ILE A 246 -0.22 -11.18 -0.12
C ILE A 246 0.68 -11.51 1.06
N ILE A 247 0.55 -10.80 2.18
CA ILE A 247 1.36 -11.05 3.39
C ILE A 247 1.10 -12.48 3.92
N LEU A 248 -0.16 -12.92 3.94
CA LEU A 248 -0.51 -14.28 4.34
C LEU A 248 0.13 -15.32 3.41
N GLY A 249 0.06 -15.12 2.09
CA GLY A 249 0.72 -15.99 1.11
C GLY A 249 2.24 -16.04 1.31
N LEU A 250 2.88 -14.89 1.50
CA LEU A 250 4.31 -14.81 1.80
C LEU A 250 4.66 -15.52 3.11
N PHE A 251 3.83 -15.39 4.15
CA PHE A 251 4.05 -16.06 5.42
C PHE A 251 3.94 -17.59 5.30
N LEU A 252 2.97 -18.07 4.53
CA LEU A 252 2.74 -19.52 4.35
C LEU A 252 3.78 -20.17 3.44
N TYR A 253 4.21 -19.50 2.36
CA TYR A 253 5.07 -20.12 1.33
C TYR A 253 6.51 -19.60 1.30
N TYR A 254 6.79 -18.41 1.84
CA TYR A 254 8.09 -17.72 1.78
C TYR A 254 8.51 -17.16 3.15
N ARG A 255 8.19 -17.89 4.23
CA ARG A 255 8.37 -17.44 5.62
C ARG A 255 9.76 -16.87 5.91
N LYS A 256 10.82 -17.59 5.51
CA LYS A 256 12.21 -17.18 5.78
C LYS A 256 12.53 -15.85 5.10
N GLN A 257 12.19 -15.73 3.82
CA GLN A 257 12.39 -14.51 3.03
C GLN A 257 11.56 -13.35 3.59
N LEU A 258 10.30 -13.58 3.97
CA LEU A 258 9.46 -12.56 4.60
C LEU A 258 10.10 -12.00 5.86
N PHE A 259 10.56 -12.86 6.79
CA PHE A 259 11.20 -12.39 8.02
C PHE A 259 12.55 -11.72 7.78
N ALA A 260 13.35 -12.21 6.82
CA ALA A 260 14.60 -11.56 6.41
C ALA A 260 14.33 -10.14 5.88
N PHE A 261 13.31 -9.99 5.03
CA PHE A 261 12.87 -8.70 4.50
C PHE A 261 12.35 -7.77 5.60
N LEU A 262 11.49 -8.27 6.49
CA LEU A 262 10.93 -7.49 7.60
C LEU A 262 11.99 -7.03 8.59
N LYS A 263 13.00 -7.85 8.90
CA LYS A 263 14.13 -7.43 9.74
C LYS A 263 14.91 -6.27 9.09
N ASN A 264 14.99 -6.28 7.76
CA ASN A 264 15.67 -5.25 6.98
C ASN A 264 14.77 -4.05 6.61
N SER A 265 13.50 -4.03 7.04
CA SER A 265 12.56 -2.92 6.78
C SER A 265 12.93 -1.59 7.43
N ARG A 266 13.89 -1.63 8.38
CA ARG A 266 14.35 -0.50 9.19
C ARG A 266 13.17 0.11 9.98
N PRO A 267 12.71 -0.56 11.06
CA PRO A 267 11.46 -0.22 11.76
C PRO A 267 11.36 1.22 12.26
N VAL A 268 12.49 1.81 12.68
CA VAL A 268 12.54 3.22 13.07
C VAL A 268 12.06 4.12 11.94
N GLN A 269 12.55 3.86 10.73
CA GLN A 269 12.25 4.65 9.56
C GLN A 269 10.82 4.43 9.08
N LEU A 270 10.24 3.24 9.26
CA LEU A 270 8.80 3.03 9.04
C LEU A 270 7.96 3.97 9.94
N ILE A 271 8.27 4.02 11.24
CA ILE A 271 7.59 4.92 12.19
C ILE A 271 7.82 6.38 11.81
N TYR A 272 9.05 6.74 11.44
CA TYR A 272 9.39 8.09 10.99
C TYR A 272 8.56 8.54 9.78
N HIS A 273 8.48 7.72 8.71
CA HIS A 273 7.73 8.09 7.50
C HIS A 273 6.22 8.13 7.74
N ALA A 274 5.66 7.21 8.54
CA ALA A 274 4.28 7.31 8.99
C ALA A 274 4.06 8.62 9.78
N GLY A 275 4.96 8.94 10.71
CA GLY A 275 4.92 10.18 11.49
C GLY A 275 4.97 11.44 10.63
N LEU A 276 5.78 11.48 9.56
CA LEU A 276 5.81 12.60 8.62
C LEU A 276 4.44 12.84 7.96
N LEU A 277 3.78 11.77 7.52
CA LEU A 277 2.44 11.85 6.95
C LEU A 277 1.44 12.39 7.99
N LEU A 278 1.48 11.88 9.22
CA LEU A 278 0.61 12.35 10.31
C LEU A 278 0.84 13.82 10.64
N VAL A 279 2.10 14.28 10.69
CA VAL A 279 2.44 15.70 10.89
C VAL A 279 1.88 16.55 9.76
N GLY A 280 2.02 16.10 8.51
CA GLY A 280 1.43 16.76 7.35
C GLY A 280 -0.09 16.92 7.46
N ALA A 281 -0.79 15.83 7.77
CA ALA A 281 -2.24 15.83 7.93
C ALA A 281 -2.69 16.71 9.11
N GLY A 282 -1.97 16.64 10.25
CA GLY A 282 -2.26 17.49 11.41
C GLY A 282 -2.08 18.99 11.11
N LEU A 283 -1.02 19.34 10.36
CA LEU A 283 -0.83 20.72 9.88
C LEU A 283 -1.95 21.13 8.92
N GLY A 284 -2.39 20.24 8.03
CA GLY A 284 -3.51 20.51 7.15
C GLY A 284 -4.78 20.86 7.94
N ILE A 285 -5.19 19.98 8.86
CA ILE A 285 -6.35 20.21 9.73
C ILE A 285 -6.25 21.55 10.48
N LEU A 286 -5.07 21.84 11.04
CA LEU A 286 -4.83 23.06 11.82
C LEU A 286 -4.93 24.34 10.99
N PHE A 287 -4.33 24.37 9.80
CA PHE A 287 -4.21 25.60 9.01
C PHE A 287 -5.38 25.82 8.05
N THR A 288 -6.11 24.77 7.68
CA THR A 288 -7.26 24.87 6.77
C THR A 288 -8.61 24.84 7.51
N ASN A 289 -8.63 24.71 8.84
CA ASN A 289 -9.83 24.67 9.70
C ASN A 289 -10.94 23.73 9.20
N ILE A 290 -10.58 22.52 8.77
CA ILE A 290 -11.58 21.54 8.31
C ILE A 290 -12.20 20.80 9.49
N ASP A 291 -13.53 20.72 9.49
CA ASP A 291 -14.28 19.77 10.30
C ASP A 291 -14.08 18.36 9.74
N TRP A 292 -13.23 17.57 10.40
CA TRP A 292 -12.94 16.21 9.98
C TRP A 292 -14.04 15.25 10.43
N GLU A 293 -14.73 14.64 9.46
CA GLU A 293 -15.62 13.51 9.71
C GLU A 293 -14.85 12.18 9.82
N PHE A 294 -14.86 11.57 11.00
CA PHE A 294 -14.38 10.21 11.20
C PHE A 294 -15.47 9.21 10.77
N ASN A 295 -15.39 8.75 9.52
CA ASN A 295 -16.26 7.70 8.98
C ASN A 295 -15.44 6.49 8.49
N PHE A 296 -16.15 5.38 8.22
CA PHE A 296 -15.54 4.12 7.81
C PHE A 296 -14.57 4.30 6.63
N PHE A 297 -15.02 4.91 5.53
CA PHE A 297 -14.18 5.05 4.35
C PHE A 297 -13.02 6.04 4.54
N ASN A 298 -13.20 7.12 5.29
CA ASN A 298 -12.10 8.03 5.64
C ASN A 298 -11.00 7.31 6.43
N PHE A 299 -11.37 6.46 7.40
CA PHE A 299 -10.41 5.65 8.14
C PHE A 299 -9.63 4.69 7.24
N PHE A 300 -10.33 3.90 6.41
CA PHE A 300 -9.67 2.96 5.50
C PHE A 300 -8.86 3.66 4.40
N SER A 301 -9.27 4.84 3.97
CA SER A 301 -8.50 5.65 3.02
C SER A 301 -7.22 6.17 3.66
N PHE A 302 -7.29 6.68 4.88
CA PHE A 302 -6.09 7.12 5.62
C PHE A 302 -5.11 5.96 5.83
N LEU A 303 -5.63 4.79 6.20
CA LEU A 303 -4.83 3.57 6.34
C LEU A 303 -4.15 3.17 5.02
N ASN A 304 -4.84 3.28 3.89
CA ASN A 304 -4.24 3.05 2.58
C ASN A 304 -3.12 4.03 2.23
N ILE A 305 -3.25 5.32 2.57
CA ILE A 305 -2.16 6.28 2.38
C ILE A 305 -0.96 5.97 3.29
N ILE A 306 -1.20 5.57 4.55
CA ILE A 306 -0.12 5.09 5.42
C ILE A 306 0.58 3.91 4.77
N ILE A 307 -0.16 2.90 4.32
CA ILE A 307 0.38 1.74 3.62
C ILE A 307 1.19 2.18 2.39
N ALA A 308 0.66 3.09 1.57
CA ALA A 308 1.35 3.62 0.39
C ALA A 308 2.71 4.25 0.75
N VAL A 309 2.76 5.09 1.79
CA VAL A 309 4.00 5.70 2.30
C VAL A 309 4.99 4.64 2.77
N LEU A 310 4.52 3.61 3.50
CA LEU A 310 5.38 2.53 3.98
C LEU A 310 5.92 1.67 2.81
N LEU A 311 5.09 1.38 1.80
CA LEU A 311 5.51 0.68 0.59
C LEU A 311 6.55 1.48 -0.20
N ALA A 312 6.38 2.81 -0.31
CA ALA A 312 7.36 3.69 -0.95
C ALA A 312 8.71 3.67 -0.21
N TRP A 313 8.69 3.75 1.13
CA TRP A 313 9.90 3.58 1.95
C TRP A 313 10.56 2.22 1.70
N LEU A 314 9.81 1.12 1.76
CA LEU A 314 10.36 -0.22 1.55
C LEU A 314 10.95 -0.39 0.14
N ALA A 315 10.33 0.21 -0.88
CA ALA A 315 10.90 0.27 -2.23
C ALA A 315 12.24 1.02 -2.23
N SER A 316 12.34 2.16 -1.52
CA SER A 316 13.60 2.89 -1.39
C SER A 316 14.70 2.08 -0.67
N VAL A 317 14.32 1.27 0.33
CA VAL A 317 15.25 0.39 1.06
C VAL A 317 15.85 -0.65 0.12
N VAL A 318 15.02 -1.29 -0.71
CA VAL A 318 15.47 -2.27 -1.69
C VAL A 318 16.55 -1.69 -2.60
N PHE A 319 16.28 -0.55 -3.22
CA PHE A 319 17.23 0.08 -4.12
C PHE A 319 18.46 0.60 -3.38
N ASN A 320 18.29 1.15 -2.17
CA ASN A 320 19.41 1.56 -1.35
C ASN A 320 20.36 0.39 -1.04
N ASP A 321 19.85 -0.78 -0.66
CA ASP A 321 20.68 -1.96 -0.39
C ASP A 321 21.42 -2.47 -1.65
N ILE A 322 20.79 -2.41 -2.82
CA ILE A 322 21.43 -2.79 -4.10
C ILE A 322 22.64 -1.89 -4.37
N PHE A 323 22.46 -0.58 -4.21
CA PHE A 323 23.51 0.40 -4.45
C PHE A 323 24.54 0.47 -3.31
N ASP A 324 24.23 -0.03 -2.12
CA ASP A 324 25.10 0.00 -0.94
C ASP A 324 25.73 -1.35 -0.59
N LYS A 325 25.64 -2.36 -1.47
CA LYS A 325 26.24 -3.70 -1.25
C LYS A 325 27.69 -3.68 -0.74
N LYS A 326 28.54 -2.78 -1.25
CA LYS A 326 29.95 -2.65 -0.83
C LYS A 326 30.09 -2.06 0.58
N ILE A 327 29.22 -1.13 0.94
CA ILE A 327 29.16 -0.52 2.27
C ILE A 327 28.66 -1.58 3.26
N ASP A 328 27.56 -2.24 2.89
CA ASP A 328 26.86 -3.20 3.73
C ASP A 328 27.65 -4.49 3.96
N SER A 329 28.51 -4.92 3.03
CA SER A 329 29.39 -6.07 3.27
C SER A 329 30.39 -5.83 4.41
N VAL A 330 30.65 -4.56 4.74
CA VAL A 330 31.56 -4.15 5.82
C VAL A 330 30.78 -3.86 7.11
N THR A 331 29.71 -3.06 7.04
CA THR A 331 29.02 -2.54 8.24
C THR A 331 27.76 -3.31 8.60
N ASN A 332 27.08 -3.91 7.62
CA ASN A 332 25.77 -4.53 7.79
C ASN A 332 25.74 -5.93 7.14
N ALA A 333 26.72 -6.78 7.50
CA ALA A 333 26.95 -8.07 6.87
C ALA A 333 25.79 -9.07 7.03
N ASP A 334 24.83 -8.80 7.93
CA ASP A 334 23.63 -9.60 8.14
C ASP A 334 22.44 -9.20 7.24
N ARG A 335 22.60 -8.20 6.35
CA ARG A 335 21.52 -7.78 5.44
C ARG A 335 21.18 -8.87 4.42
N PRO A 336 19.89 -9.02 4.05
CA PRO A 336 19.42 -10.14 3.21
C PRO A 336 20.15 -10.29 1.88
N LEU A 337 20.55 -9.17 1.25
CA LEU A 337 21.26 -9.18 -0.03
C LEU A 337 22.73 -9.60 0.11
N ILE A 338 23.34 -9.39 1.28
CA ILE A 338 24.73 -9.78 1.59
C ILE A 338 24.82 -11.26 1.94
N VAL A 339 23.93 -11.74 2.81
CA VAL A 339 23.85 -13.17 3.17
C VAL A 339 23.19 -14.03 2.09
N LYS A 340 22.74 -13.42 0.99
CA LYS A 340 22.12 -14.07 -0.18
C LYS A 340 20.80 -14.77 0.12
N ASP A 341 20.00 -14.23 1.05
CA ASP A 341 18.61 -14.65 1.25
C ASP A 341 17.74 -14.38 0.02
N PHE A 342 18.14 -13.40 -0.80
CA PHE A 342 17.52 -13.06 -2.07
C PHE A 342 18.54 -13.08 -3.21
N LYS A 343 18.08 -13.55 -4.37
CA LYS A 343 18.75 -13.20 -5.63
C LYS A 343 18.49 -11.73 -5.92
N GLU A 344 19.47 -11.03 -6.45
CA GLU A 344 19.36 -9.60 -6.77
C GLU A 344 18.23 -9.29 -7.75
N SER A 345 18.03 -10.13 -8.78
CA SER A 345 16.91 -9.98 -9.73
C SER A 345 15.55 -10.01 -9.05
N ASP A 346 15.40 -10.92 -8.08
CA ASP A 346 14.15 -11.10 -7.33
C ASP A 346 13.96 -9.93 -6.36
N TYR A 347 15.06 -9.46 -5.76
CA TYR A 347 15.07 -8.29 -4.88
C TYR A 347 14.67 -7.00 -5.62
N ILE A 348 15.23 -6.76 -6.81
CA ILE A 348 14.81 -5.67 -7.71
C ILE A 348 13.33 -5.76 -8.03
N THR A 349 12.85 -6.96 -8.37
CA THR A 349 11.44 -7.19 -8.68
C THR A 349 10.53 -6.83 -7.49
N ILE A 350 10.92 -7.20 -6.27
CA ILE A 350 10.21 -6.80 -5.04
C ILE A 350 10.18 -5.27 -4.91
N GLY A 351 11.30 -4.59 -5.11
CA GLY A 351 11.35 -3.11 -5.04
C GLY A 351 10.43 -2.42 -6.05
N ILE A 352 10.38 -2.93 -7.28
CA ILE A 352 9.48 -2.42 -8.33
C ILE A 352 8.01 -2.66 -7.97
N ILE A 353 7.67 -3.85 -7.47
CA ILE A 353 6.29 -4.16 -7.03
C ILE A 353 5.88 -3.21 -5.90
N LEU A 354 6.73 -3.05 -4.86
CA LEU A 354 6.44 -2.14 -3.75
C LEU A 354 6.24 -0.69 -4.23
N PHE A 355 7.06 -0.23 -5.17
CA PHE A 355 6.90 1.08 -5.79
C PHE A 355 5.55 1.20 -6.53
N ILE A 356 5.22 0.28 -7.43
CA ILE A 356 3.97 0.32 -8.20
C ILE A 356 2.75 0.32 -7.27
N PHE A 357 2.74 -0.55 -6.26
CA PHE A 357 1.64 -0.60 -5.29
C PHE A 357 1.57 0.64 -4.41
N SER A 358 2.70 1.28 -4.06
CA SER A 358 2.69 2.55 -3.34
C SER A 358 1.99 3.66 -4.14
N ILE A 359 2.26 3.77 -5.44
CA ILE A 359 1.64 4.77 -6.30
C ILE A 359 0.18 4.43 -6.56
N LEU A 360 -0.14 3.16 -6.82
CA LEU A 360 -1.52 2.71 -7.03
C LEU A 360 -2.40 3.05 -5.81
N TYR A 361 -1.98 2.67 -4.61
CA TYR A 361 -2.78 2.88 -3.39
C TYR A 361 -2.96 4.36 -3.08
N ALA A 362 -1.92 5.18 -3.31
CA ALA A 362 -2.04 6.62 -3.20
C ALA A 362 -2.99 7.22 -4.24
N ALA A 363 -2.86 6.83 -5.51
CA ALA A 363 -3.64 7.38 -6.62
C ALA A 363 -5.13 7.01 -6.53
N MET A 364 -5.46 5.84 -5.96
CA MET A 364 -6.84 5.43 -5.65
C MET A 364 -7.57 6.37 -4.69
N ILE A 365 -6.85 7.24 -3.98
CA ILE A 365 -7.41 8.20 -3.03
C ILE A 365 -7.14 9.62 -3.52
N SER A 366 -5.87 9.96 -3.75
CA SER A 366 -5.43 11.26 -4.24
C SER A 366 -4.29 11.13 -5.26
N PRO A 367 -4.54 11.44 -6.54
CA PRO A 367 -3.49 11.50 -7.57
C PRO A 367 -2.35 12.47 -7.23
N LYS A 368 -2.65 13.57 -6.50
CA LYS A 368 -1.63 14.54 -6.04
C LYS A 368 -0.72 13.93 -4.98
N VAL A 369 -1.27 13.15 -4.05
CA VAL A 369 -0.47 12.37 -3.09
C VAL A 369 0.40 11.35 -3.82
N ALA A 370 -0.14 10.67 -4.83
CA ALA A 370 0.65 9.74 -5.65
C ALA A 370 1.82 10.44 -6.36
N LEU A 371 1.60 11.63 -6.92
CA LEU A 371 2.67 12.44 -7.51
C LEU A 371 3.75 12.81 -6.49
N LEU A 372 3.37 13.17 -5.26
CA LEU A 372 4.31 13.45 -4.18
C LEU A 372 5.11 12.19 -3.77
N LEU A 373 4.52 11.00 -3.82
CA LEU A 373 5.25 9.74 -3.61
C LEU A 373 6.19 9.39 -4.77
N VAL A 374 5.83 9.73 -6.01
CA VAL A 374 6.75 9.64 -7.16
C VAL A 374 7.94 10.59 -6.96
N ALA A 375 7.69 11.84 -6.55
CA ALA A 375 8.74 12.80 -6.24
C ALA A 375 9.66 12.31 -5.10
N TYR A 376 9.07 11.77 -4.04
CA TYR A 376 9.80 11.10 -2.95
C TYR A 376 10.73 9.99 -3.48
N GLN A 377 10.23 9.10 -4.35
CA GLN A 377 11.06 8.04 -4.91
C GLN A 377 12.12 8.54 -5.88
N ALA A 378 11.84 9.58 -6.66
CA ALA A 378 12.85 10.23 -7.49
C ALA A 378 13.99 10.81 -6.64
N LEU A 379 13.67 11.45 -5.51
CA LEU A 379 14.67 11.98 -4.57
C LEU A 379 15.44 10.84 -3.89
N ALA A 380 14.78 9.77 -3.47
CA ALA A 380 15.44 8.59 -2.88
C ALA A 380 16.38 7.90 -3.88
N TRP A 381 15.99 7.86 -5.17
CA TRP A 381 16.83 7.37 -6.26
C TRP A 381 18.05 8.28 -6.47
N ILE A 382 17.85 9.59 -6.64
CA ILE A 382 18.94 10.59 -6.79
C ILE A 382 19.92 10.51 -5.60
N TYR A 383 19.40 10.29 -4.40
CA TYR A 383 20.19 10.09 -3.19
C TYR A 383 21.11 8.86 -3.27
N SER A 384 20.59 7.69 -3.69
CA SER A 384 21.29 6.39 -3.59
C SER A 384 22.01 5.94 -4.87
N ALA A 385 21.43 6.22 -6.04
CA ALA A 385 21.77 5.59 -7.31
C ALA A 385 22.73 6.42 -8.17
N TRP A 386 23.54 5.74 -8.98
CA TRP A 386 24.36 6.37 -10.02
C TRP A 386 23.49 6.90 -11.19
N PRO A 387 23.92 7.97 -11.89
CA PRO A 387 25.21 8.65 -11.80
C PRO A 387 25.33 9.68 -10.67
N PHE A 388 24.21 10.10 -10.06
CA PHE A 388 24.19 11.19 -9.09
C PHE A 388 24.74 10.77 -7.72
N ARG A 389 24.15 9.75 -7.09
CA ARG A 389 24.51 9.21 -5.77
C ARG A 389 24.85 10.33 -4.79
N MET A 390 23.87 11.22 -4.56
CA MET A 390 24.07 12.49 -3.84
C MET A 390 24.48 12.27 -2.37
N LYS A 391 24.23 11.09 -1.80
CA LYS A 391 24.70 10.70 -0.46
C LYS A 391 26.22 10.89 -0.25
N ARG A 392 27.01 10.94 -1.33
CA ARG A 392 28.47 11.18 -1.28
C ARG A 392 28.85 12.56 -0.79
N PHE A 393 27.95 13.54 -0.87
CA PHE A 393 28.20 14.91 -0.48
C PHE A 393 27.45 15.22 0.83
N ILE A 394 28.18 15.67 1.85
CA ILE A 394 27.65 15.91 3.22
C ILE A 394 26.30 16.64 3.20
N LEU A 395 26.31 17.92 2.81
CA LEU A 395 25.13 18.78 2.96
C LEU A 395 24.05 18.43 1.93
N LEU A 396 24.47 18.13 0.70
CA LEU A 396 23.53 17.85 -0.40
C LEU A 396 22.79 16.53 -0.17
N GLY A 397 23.45 15.48 0.32
CA GLY A 397 22.81 14.20 0.64
C GLY A 397 21.73 14.35 1.71
N SER A 398 22.02 15.12 2.76
CA SER A 398 21.05 15.41 3.83
C SER A 398 19.92 16.31 3.37
N PHE A 399 20.21 17.32 2.55
CA PHE A 399 19.20 18.19 1.95
C PHE A 399 18.23 17.43 1.04
N ILE A 400 18.74 16.53 0.17
CA ILE A 400 17.88 15.67 -0.67
C ILE A 400 17.04 14.73 0.20
N SER A 401 17.61 14.18 1.27
CA SER A 401 16.84 13.36 2.23
C SER A 401 15.74 14.19 2.92
N ALA A 402 16.03 15.43 3.29
CA ALA A 402 15.05 16.34 3.90
C ALA A 402 13.93 16.72 2.92
N LEU A 403 14.25 16.99 1.64
CA LEU A 403 13.24 17.22 0.61
C LEU A 403 12.32 16.01 0.43
N ALA A 404 12.87 14.79 0.45
CA ALA A 404 12.07 13.56 0.38
C ALA A 404 11.09 13.50 1.58
N SER A 405 11.57 13.78 2.78
CA SER A 405 10.71 13.86 3.97
C SER A 405 9.62 14.93 3.85
N VAL A 406 9.95 16.11 3.32
CA VAL A 406 8.97 17.18 3.06
C VAL A 406 7.91 16.74 2.04
N SER A 407 8.26 15.96 1.01
CA SER A 407 7.27 15.40 0.08
C SER A 407 6.23 14.53 0.79
N VAL A 408 6.63 13.75 1.80
CA VAL A 408 5.69 12.93 2.62
C VAL A 408 4.83 13.80 3.54
N ILE A 409 5.38 14.87 4.10
CA ILE A 409 4.60 15.85 4.89
C ILE A 409 3.57 16.54 3.99
N PHE A 410 3.98 16.99 2.80
CA PHE A 410 3.05 17.55 1.83
C PHE A 410 1.99 16.56 1.40
N ALA A 411 2.30 15.26 1.29
CA ALA A 411 1.30 14.23 1.02
C ALA A 411 0.23 14.20 2.12
N GLY A 412 0.62 14.31 3.39
CA GLY A 412 -0.33 14.38 4.50
C GLY A 412 -1.16 15.66 4.47
N PHE A 413 -0.54 16.80 4.18
CA PHE A 413 -1.21 18.10 4.13
C PHE A 413 -2.22 18.17 2.98
N VAL A 414 -1.80 17.82 1.77
CA VAL A 414 -2.62 17.82 0.55
C VAL A 414 -3.79 16.84 0.67
N LEU A 415 -3.59 15.71 1.36
CA LEU A 415 -4.64 14.72 1.56
C LEU A 415 -5.86 15.33 2.25
N VAL A 416 -5.66 16.20 3.24
CA VAL A 416 -6.75 16.79 4.02
C VAL A 416 -7.15 18.18 3.52
N SER A 417 -6.22 18.98 2.98
CA SER A 417 -6.47 20.37 2.54
C SER A 417 -7.64 20.49 1.56
N PRO A 418 -8.60 21.43 1.75
CA PRO A 418 -9.78 21.57 0.89
C PRO A 418 -9.43 21.87 -0.57
N LEU A 419 -8.37 22.64 -0.79
CA LEU A 419 -7.88 23.00 -2.13
C LEU A 419 -7.03 21.89 -2.75
N GLU A 420 -6.77 20.82 -2.00
CA GLU A 420 -5.88 19.73 -2.36
C GLU A 420 -4.50 20.26 -2.81
N ASP A 421 -4.00 21.32 -2.20
CA ASP A 421 -2.73 21.94 -2.56
C ASP A 421 -1.91 22.35 -1.32
N THR A 422 -0.78 23.00 -1.55
CA THR A 422 0.14 23.45 -0.49
C THR A 422 0.10 24.98 -0.29
N THR A 423 -0.90 25.67 -0.84
CA THR A 423 -0.96 27.14 -0.79
C THR A 423 -1.10 27.66 0.64
N GLU A 424 -1.88 26.97 1.46
CA GLU A 424 -2.08 27.27 2.88
C GLU A 424 -0.97 26.69 3.78
N PHE A 425 0.04 26.01 3.22
CA PHE A 425 1.14 25.47 4.02
C PHE A 425 2.03 26.61 4.55
N PRO A 426 2.25 26.73 5.88
CA PRO A 426 3.00 27.85 6.42
C PRO A 426 4.47 27.84 6.01
N LYS A 427 4.90 28.87 5.27
CA LYS A 427 6.29 29.00 4.78
C LYS A 427 7.34 28.91 5.89
N ARG A 428 7.05 29.44 7.08
CA ARG A 428 7.97 29.35 8.24
C ARG A 428 8.17 27.90 8.70
N ILE A 429 7.10 27.11 8.74
CA ILE A 429 7.16 25.69 9.09
C ILE A 429 7.91 24.90 8.01
N PHE A 430 7.70 25.23 6.73
CA PHE A 430 8.43 24.61 5.62
C PHE A 430 9.95 24.77 5.80
N TRP A 431 10.42 26.00 5.98
CA TRP A 431 11.85 26.26 6.16
C TRP A 431 12.40 25.65 7.45
N LEU A 432 11.64 25.71 8.54
CA LEU A 432 12.00 25.04 9.80
C LEU A 432 12.24 23.55 9.59
N ILE A 433 11.30 22.84 8.99
CA ILE A 433 11.39 21.39 8.76
C ILE A 433 12.54 21.07 7.82
N LEU A 434 12.65 21.77 6.69
CA LEU A 434 13.68 21.53 5.69
C LEU A 434 15.09 21.69 6.27
N ILE A 435 15.34 22.79 6.99
CA ILE A 435 16.64 23.06 7.62
C ILE A 435 16.88 22.06 8.75
N SER A 436 15.90 21.84 9.63
CA SER A 436 16.04 20.94 10.78
C SER A 436 16.37 19.52 10.36
N LEU A 437 15.67 18.99 9.35
CA LEU A 437 15.93 17.66 8.82
C LEU A 437 17.27 17.58 8.10
N THR A 438 17.67 18.63 7.36
CA THR A 438 19.00 18.69 6.73
C THR A 438 20.12 18.59 7.77
N LEU A 439 19.97 19.25 8.92
CA LEU A 439 20.95 19.22 10.00
C LEU A 439 20.91 17.92 10.82
N SER A 440 19.74 17.29 10.95
CA SER A 440 19.52 16.18 11.88
C SER A 440 19.64 14.78 11.24
N LEU A 441 19.31 14.63 9.95
CA LEU A 441 19.35 13.33 9.27
C LEU A 441 20.75 12.67 9.15
N PRO A 442 21.89 13.40 9.14
CA PRO A 442 23.23 12.79 9.22
C PRO A 442 23.44 11.84 10.40
N ILE A 443 22.58 11.88 11.42
CA ILE A 443 22.60 10.95 12.56
C ILE A 443 22.63 9.47 12.14
N LYS A 444 22.02 9.15 10.98
CA LYS A 444 21.98 7.79 10.43
C LYS A 444 23.36 7.29 9.97
N ASP A 445 24.29 8.19 9.66
CA ASP A 445 25.60 7.88 9.06
C ASP A 445 26.61 7.42 10.13
N LEU A 446 26.35 7.69 11.43
CA LEU A 446 27.23 7.32 12.54
C LEU A 446 27.47 5.81 12.66
N LYS A 447 26.56 4.97 12.17
CA LYS A 447 26.72 3.50 12.21
C LYS A 447 27.52 2.96 11.02
N ASP A 448 27.69 3.73 9.95
CA ASP A 448 28.20 3.26 8.65
C ASP A 448 29.59 3.84 8.29
N ILE A 449 30.25 4.53 9.24
CA ILE A 449 31.55 5.23 9.06
C ILE A 449 32.60 4.41 8.29
N LYS A 450 32.81 3.15 8.69
CA LYS A 450 33.84 2.27 8.07
C LYS A 450 33.49 1.94 6.62
N GLY A 451 32.23 1.63 6.34
CA GLY A 451 31.75 1.28 5.00
C GLY A 451 31.72 2.49 4.07
N ASP A 452 31.22 3.63 4.56
CA ASP A 452 31.17 4.88 3.80
C ASP A 452 32.57 5.36 3.38
N ARG A 453 33.57 5.25 4.28
CA ARG A 453 34.96 5.59 3.96
C ARG A 453 35.52 4.73 2.81
N LEU A 454 35.21 3.44 2.79
CA LEU A 454 35.72 2.51 1.77
C LEU A 454 35.05 2.72 0.40
N ASP A 455 33.81 3.19 0.38
CA ASP A 455 33.04 3.43 -0.86
C ASP A 455 33.08 4.89 -1.35
N GLY A 456 33.94 5.73 -0.73
CA GLY A 456 34.12 7.13 -1.13
C GLY A 456 32.91 8.02 -0.84
N VAL A 457 32.14 7.69 0.19
CA VAL A 457 31.00 8.48 0.68
C VAL A 457 31.50 9.40 1.79
N PHE A 458 31.56 10.70 1.51
CA PHE A 458 32.07 11.69 2.46
C PHE A 458 30.96 12.14 3.40
N THR A 459 30.56 11.31 4.36
CA THR A 459 29.63 11.72 5.43
C THR A 459 30.35 12.56 6.50
N VAL A 460 29.59 13.29 7.32
CA VAL A 460 30.14 14.10 8.43
C VAL A 460 31.16 13.31 9.29
N PRO A 461 30.84 12.10 9.80
CA PRO A 461 31.79 11.35 10.62
C PRO A 461 32.95 10.73 9.83
N VAL A 462 32.86 10.61 8.50
CA VAL A 462 33.98 10.16 7.66
C VAL A 462 35.01 11.27 7.50
N VAL A 463 34.56 12.51 7.26
CA VAL A 463 35.42 13.68 7.00
C VAL A 463 36.05 14.21 8.29
N PHE A 464 35.27 14.39 9.36
CA PHE A 464 35.74 15.00 10.61
C PHE A 464 36.18 13.96 11.66
N GLY A 465 36.00 12.67 11.36
CA GLY A 465 36.19 11.59 12.34
C GLY A 465 34.99 11.43 13.27
N GLU A 466 34.92 10.30 13.99
CA GLU A 466 33.74 9.96 14.79
C GLU A 466 33.47 10.97 15.92
N TYR A 467 34.52 11.41 16.63
CA TYR A 467 34.39 12.34 17.76
C TYR A 467 33.78 13.69 17.33
N TRP A 468 34.44 14.38 16.39
CA TRP A 468 33.95 15.65 15.88
C TRP A 468 32.67 15.49 15.07
N GLY A 469 32.49 14.36 14.38
CA GLY A 469 31.27 14.07 13.65
C GLY A 469 30.05 13.99 14.58
N LYS A 470 30.18 13.34 15.74
CA LYS A 470 29.14 13.32 16.77
C LYS A 470 28.83 14.72 17.31
N ILE A 471 29.86 15.55 17.54
CA ILE A 471 29.66 16.94 18.00
C ILE A 471 28.92 17.75 16.95
N ILE A 472 29.32 17.68 15.67
CA ILE A 472 28.68 18.43 14.57
C ILE A 472 27.21 18.00 14.41
N ILE A 473 26.95 16.69 14.36
CA ILE A 473 25.59 16.15 14.21
C ILE A 473 24.73 16.50 15.43
N GLY A 474 25.25 16.29 16.64
CA GLY A 474 24.56 16.66 17.87
C GLY A 474 24.24 18.15 17.91
N SER A 475 25.17 19.01 17.49
CA SER A 475 24.98 20.46 17.44
C SER A 475 23.92 20.86 16.40
N GLY A 476 23.89 20.19 15.24
CA GLY A 476 22.86 20.38 14.23
C GLY A 476 21.46 20.00 14.73
N ILE A 477 21.35 18.91 15.49
CA ILE A 477 20.11 18.51 16.15
C ILE A 477 19.71 19.55 17.20
N PHE A 478 20.63 19.94 18.10
CA PHE A 478 20.37 21.00 19.07
C PHE A 478 19.89 22.30 18.41
N LEU A 479 20.57 22.73 17.34
CA LEU A 479 20.21 23.90 16.56
C LEU A 479 18.81 23.76 15.97
N SER A 480 18.39 22.56 15.55
CA SER A 480 17.03 22.32 15.05
C SER A 480 15.95 22.61 16.10
N TYR A 481 16.18 22.23 17.36
CA TYR A 481 15.30 22.61 18.48
C TYR A 481 15.26 24.14 18.66
N PHE A 482 16.43 24.78 18.64
CA PHE A 482 16.50 26.24 18.79
C PHE A 482 15.84 26.99 17.63
N LEU A 483 16.03 26.54 16.39
CA LEU A 483 15.39 27.10 15.20
C LEU A 483 13.87 27.07 15.31
N SER A 484 13.29 26.06 15.96
CA SER A 484 11.83 26.03 16.15
C SER A 484 11.32 27.22 16.99
N VAL A 485 12.08 27.70 17.98
CA VAL A 485 11.72 28.88 18.78
C VAL A 485 11.68 30.13 17.89
N ILE A 486 12.64 30.25 16.97
CA ILE A 486 12.76 31.39 16.05
C ILE A 486 11.69 31.34 14.96
N PHE A 487 11.59 30.23 14.22
CA PHE A 487 10.68 30.11 13.08
C PHE A 487 9.21 30.12 13.50
N LEU A 488 8.89 29.55 14.66
CA LEU A 488 7.52 29.55 15.20
C LEU A 488 7.24 30.83 16.00
N ASN A 489 8.27 31.65 16.26
CA ASN A 489 8.20 32.88 17.03
C ASN A 489 7.53 32.69 18.41
N GLU A 490 7.92 31.62 19.11
CA GLU A 490 7.32 31.22 20.38
C GLU A 490 8.38 31.06 21.47
N SER A 491 8.56 32.12 22.28
CA SER A 491 9.58 32.18 23.33
C SER A 491 9.38 31.15 24.44
N ARG A 492 8.14 30.69 24.70
CA ARG A 492 7.84 29.65 25.70
C ARG A 492 8.51 28.32 25.37
N LEU A 493 8.86 28.08 24.10
CA LEU A 493 9.59 26.89 23.67
C LEU A 493 11.07 26.90 24.08
N LEU A 494 11.66 28.06 24.41
CA LEU A 494 13.10 28.19 24.63
C LEU A 494 13.62 27.24 25.72
N PHE A 495 12.93 27.19 26.86
CA PHE A 495 13.28 26.30 27.97
C PHE A 495 13.30 24.82 27.53
N TRP A 496 12.26 24.39 26.83
CA TRP A 496 12.13 23.01 26.34
C TRP A 496 13.12 22.69 25.22
N ALA A 497 13.39 23.65 24.34
CA ALA A 497 14.38 23.52 23.27
C ALA A 497 15.80 23.32 23.83
N ILE A 498 16.17 24.07 24.87
CA ILE A 498 17.46 23.91 25.54
C ILE A 498 17.56 22.54 26.23
N ILE A 499 16.54 22.13 26.98
CA ILE A 499 16.57 20.87 27.73
C ILE A 499 16.55 19.65 26.80
N LEU A 500 15.58 19.57 25.89
CA LEU A 500 15.40 18.40 25.03
C LEU A 500 16.41 18.39 23.87
N GLY A 501 16.79 19.57 23.36
CA GLY A 501 17.90 19.70 22.42
C GLY A 501 19.23 19.33 23.08
N GLY A 502 19.48 19.80 24.31
CA GLY A 502 20.68 19.47 25.07
C GLY A 502 20.77 17.98 25.39
N ALA A 503 19.65 17.36 25.78
CA ALA A 503 19.55 15.92 25.95
C ALA A 503 19.83 15.16 24.65
N SER A 504 19.33 15.64 23.51
CA SER A 504 19.58 15.02 22.19
C SER A 504 21.05 15.13 21.78
N PHE A 505 21.67 16.30 21.99
CA PHE A 505 23.12 16.50 21.81
C PHE A 505 23.93 15.53 22.68
N TRP A 506 23.55 15.41 23.96
CA TRP A 506 24.21 14.51 24.90
C TRP A 506 24.09 13.04 24.48
N VAL A 507 22.90 12.60 24.07
CA VAL A 507 22.67 11.24 23.55
C VAL A 507 23.58 10.92 22.37
N VAL A 508 23.73 11.85 21.42
CA VAL A 508 24.58 11.65 20.23
C VAL A 508 26.06 11.61 20.61
N THR A 509 26.53 12.55 21.41
CA THR A 509 27.95 12.68 21.79
C THR A 509 28.42 11.59 22.75
N PHE A 510 27.57 11.11 23.65
CA PHE A 510 27.91 10.03 24.59
C PHE A 510 27.75 8.63 24.01
N SER A 511 27.11 8.48 22.86
CA SER A 511 26.97 7.20 22.17
C SER A 511 28.34 6.60 21.87
N ALA A 512 28.51 5.29 22.06
CA ALA A 512 29.74 4.57 21.71
C ALA A 512 29.46 3.08 21.49
N GLU A 513 30.35 2.40 20.78
CA GLU A 513 30.31 0.93 20.68
C GLU A 513 30.41 0.29 22.09
N GLY A 514 29.69 -0.81 22.32
CA GLY A 514 29.64 -1.51 23.61
C GLY A 514 28.78 -0.86 24.70
N LYS A 515 28.32 0.39 24.52
CA LYS A 515 27.38 1.04 25.46
C LYS A 515 25.92 0.69 25.14
N LYS A 516 25.05 0.90 26.14
CA LYS A 516 23.59 0.83 25.97
C LYS A 516 23.09 1.74 24.84
N ILE A 517 23.67 2.93 24.72
CA ILE A 517 23.46 3.86 23.60
C ILE A 517 24.65 3.75 22.67
N ASN A 518 24.43 3.19 21.48
CA ASN A 518 25.44 3.01 20.44
C ASN A 518 24.95 3.61 19.12
N ASN A 519 25.85 3.66 18.13
CA ASN A 519 25.58 4.31 16.85
C ASN A 519 24.40 3.67 16.08
N ARG A 520 24.03 2.42 16.38
CA ARG A 520 22.90 1.72 15.73
C ARG A 520 21.54 2.03 16.36
N ASN A 521 21.49 2.26 17.67
CA ASN A 521 20.23 2.44 18.40
C ASN A 521 19.96 3.87 18.90
N LEU A 522 20.94 4.78 18.84
CA LEU A 522 20.79 6.15 19.35
C LEU A 522 19.64 6.93 18.68
N ILE A 523 19.27 6.56 17.45
CA ILE A 523 18.18 7.20 16.72
C ILE A 523 16.82 7.00 17.43
N TRP A 524 16.62 5.89 18.15
CA TRP A 524 15.42 5.65 18.95
C TRP A 524 15.30 6.66 20.09
N PHE A 525 16.41 6.95 20.76
CA PHE A 525 16.45 7.89 21.87
C PHE A 525 16.21 9.32 21.39
N VAL A 526 16.84 9.72 20.29
CA VAL A 526 16.62 11.05 19.70
C VAL A 526 15.18 11.19 19.22
N LEU A 527 14.61 10.19 18.54
CA LEU A 527 13.20 10.24 18.12
C LEU A 527 12.23 10.31 19.29
N ALA A 528 12.51 9.63 20.41
CA ALA A 528 11.70 9.76 21.62
C ALA A 528 11.72 11.20 22.17
N LEU A 529 12.90 11.84 22.20
CA LEU A 529 13.04 13.24 22.62
C LEU A 529 12.35 14.21 21.66
N VAL A 530 12.45 13.96 20.35
CA VAL A 530 11.72 14.74 19.33
C VAL A 530 10.21 14.58 19.50
N ALA A 531 9.72 13.36 19.74
CA ALA A 531 8.30 13.12 19.96
C ALA A 531 7.78 13.86 21.20
N VAL A 532 8.52 13.83 22.32
CA VAL A 532 8.18 14.63 23.52
C VAL A 532 8.14 16.12 23.20
N TYR A 533 9.11 16.62 22.42
CA TYR A 533 9.15 18.03 22.05
C TYR A 533 8.00 18.44 21.13
N VAL A 534 7.61 17.59 20.18
CA VAL A 534 6.45 17.83 19.32
C VAL A 534 5.16 17.90 20.14
N ILE A 535 5.00 17.09 21.19
CA ILE A 535 3.86 17.19 22.11
C ILE A 535 3.87 18.53 22.85
N VAL A 536 5.04 18.98 23.33
CA VAL A 536 5.19 20.30 23.98
C VAL A 536 4.85 21.42 23.00
N LEU A 537 5.34 21.34 21.76
CA LEU A 537 5.06 22.29 20.69
C LEU A 537 3.56 22.36 20.40
N GLY A 538 2.89 21.21 20.31
CA GLY A 538 1.44 21.14 20.17
C GLY A 538 0.71 21.87 21.30
N LYS A 539 1.17 21.73 22.55
CA LYS A 539 0.56 22.43 23.69
C LYS A 539 0.61 23.96 23.58
N PHE A 540 1.70 24.54 23.09
CA PHE A 540 1.88 26.00 23.05
C PHE A 540 1.39 26.67 21.76
N ILE A 541 1.25 25.90 20.68
CA ILE A 541 0.77 26.41 19.40
C ILE A 541 -0.75 26.24 19.27
N LEU A 542 -1.32 25.19 19.87
CA LEU A 542 -2.76 24.91 19.84
C LEU A 542 -3.52 25.56 21.01
N PHE A 543 -2.84 25.92 22.10
CA PHE A 543 -3.38 26.57 23.30
C PHE A 543 -2.47 27.72 23.76
#